data_AF-A0A317WYJ6-F1
#
_entry.id   AF-A0A317WYJ6-F1
#
_cell.length_a   1.000
_cell.length_b   1.000
_cell.length_c   1.000
_cell.angle_alpha   90.00
_cell.angle_beta   90.00
_cell.angle_gamma   90.00
#
_symmetry.space_group_name_H-M   'P 1'
#
loop_
_entity.id
_entity.type
_entity.pdbx_description
1 polymer ?
#
loop_
_entity_poly.entity_id
_entity_poly.type
_entity_poly.pdbx_seq_one_letter_code
_entity_poly.pdbx_strand_id
1 'polypeptide(L)'
;MTCVPILLFTGIALASNTPAFVTLPDALQIHNLPLNLGTIAAVVYSSFYILLEPVAGALVAPLIIAGAACGNHLLATYGASVNYWFAGVHVVSWLAQFVGHGAFERRAPALLDNLVQAFLLAPLFVWMEALFFFGYRPELKARYDENVRKEVAAFKSKKGKAAK
;
A
#
# COMPACT_ATOMS: atom_id res chain seq x y z
N MET A 1 -3.63 3.83 -9.35
CA MET A 1 -2.83 4.73 -8.46
C MET A 1 -3.57 5.10 -7.17
N THR A 2 -4.78 5.68 -7.24
CA THR A 2 -5.49 6.22 -6.05
C THR A 2 -5.94 5.18 -5.02
N CYS A 3 -6.38 3.99 -5.45
CA CYS A 3 -6.92 2.98 -4.53
C CYS A 3 -5.86 2.30 -3.65
N VAL A 4 -4.60 2.22 -4.10
CA VAL A 4 -3.56 1.45 -3.41
C VAL A 4 -3.19 2.05 -2.04
N PRO A 5 -2.90 3.37 -1.92
CA PRO A 5 -2.68 3.99 -0.61
C PRO A 5 -3.88 3.85 0.33
N ILE A 6 -5.09 3.92 -0.22
CA ILE A 6 -6.34 3.76 0.54
C ILE A 6 -6.46 2.34 1.11
N LEU A 7 -6.17 1.32 0.30
CA LEU A 7 -6.16 -0.08 0.74
C LEU A 7 -5.10 -0.33 1.81
N LEU A 8 -3.90 0.26 1.68
CA LEU A 8 -2.87 0.16 2.70
C LEU A 8 -3.34 0.75 4.03
N PHE A 9 -3.87 1.99 4.00
CA PHE A 9 -4.38 2.66 5.19
C PHE A 9 -5.53 1.88 5.85
N THR A 10 -6.57 1.53 5.08
CA THR A 10 -7.74 0.82 5.60
C THR A 10 -7.39 -0.59 6.07
N GLY A 11 -6.43 -1.26 5.43
CA GLY A 11 -5.90 -2.55 5.88
C GLY A 11 -5.18 -2.45 7.23
N ILE A 12 -4.32 -1.44 7.40
CA ILE A 12 -3.68 -1.13 8.68
C ILE A 12 -4.73 -0.80 9.75
N ALA A 13 -5.70 0.05 9.43
CA ALA A 13 -6.74 0.46 10.37
C ALA A 13 -7.63 -0.72 10.81
N LEU A 14 -8.00 -1.62 9.88
CA LEU A 14 -8.72 -2.84 10.22
C LEU A 14 -7.86 -3.79 11.08
N ALA A 15 -6.56 -3.91 10.78
CA ALA A 15 -5.62 -4.69 11.60
C ALA A 15 -5.44 -4.12 13.02
N SER A 16 -5.62 -2.81 13.22
CA SER A 16 -5.58 -2.19 14.54
C SER A 16 -6.67 -2.65 15.51
N ASN A 17 -7.67 -3.44 15.06
CA ASN A 17 -8.67 -4.04 15.96
C ASN A 17 -8.10 -5.13 16.87
N THR A 18 -6.89 -5.64 16.63
CA THR A 18 -6.26 -6.56 17.58
C THR A 18 -5.89 -5.82 18.87
N PRO A 19 -5.97 -6.47 20.04
CA PRO A 19 -5.42 -5.89 21.26
C PRO A 19 -3.91 -5.65 21.12
N ALA A 20 -3.37 -4.78 21.97
CA ALA A 20 -1.92 -4.66 22.09
C ALA A 20 -1.34 -6.01 22.55
N PHE A 21 -0.32 -6.49 21.84
CA PHE A 21 0.34 -7.75 22.19
C PHE A 21 1.23 -7.63 23.42
N VAL A 22 1.72 -6.42 23.71
CA VAL A 22 2.57 -6.11 24.87
C VAL A 22 2.09 -4.82 25.50
N THR A 23 1.85 -4.85 26.80
CA THR A 23 1.59 -3.65 27.61
C THR A 23 2.93 -3.08 28.06
N LEU A 24 3.32 -1.95 27.48
CA LEU A 24 4.52 -1.24 27.90
C LEU A 24 4.25 -0.44 29.18
N PRO A 25 5.26 -0.21 30.04
CA PRO A 25 5.16 0.78 31.12
C PRO A 25 4.72 2.13 30.57
N ASP A 26 3.96 2.91 31.34
CA ASP A 26 3.37 4.19 30.89
C ASP A 26 4.40 5.14 30.25
N ALA A 27 5.64 5.15 30.75
CA ALA A 27 6.73 5.97 30.22
C ALA A 27 7.19 5.60 28.79
N LEU A 28 6.89 4.38 28.32
CA LEU A 28 7.27 3.86 27.01
C LEU A 28 6.07 3.71 26.06
N GLN A 29 4.86 4.03 26.53
CA GLN A 29 3.67 3.99 25.68
C GLN A 29 3.67 5.18 24.72
N ILE A 30 3.52 4.91 23.43
CA ILE A 30 3.34 5.94 22.41
C ILE A 30 1.84 6.11 22.17
N HIS A 31 1.34 7.32 22.42
CA HIS A 31 -0.08 7.63 22.25
C HIS A 31 -0.56 7.30 20.82
N ASN A 32 -1.72 6.65 20.71
CA ASN A 32 -2.31 6.14 19.46
C ASN A 32 -1.46 5.10 18.70
N LEU A 33 -0.33 4.61 19.22
CA LEU A 33 0.49 3.58 18.58
C LEU A 33 0.71 2.40 19.54
N PRO A 34 -0.38 1.76 20.04
CA PRO A 34 -0.23 0.53 20.79
C PRO A 34 0.43 -0.54 19.92
N LEU A 35 1.17 -1.47 20.52
CA LEU A 35 1.83 -2.57 19.78
C LEU A 35 0.81 -3.65 19.38
N ASN A 36 -0.14 -3.28 18.52
CA ASN A 36 -1.12 -4.15 17.88
C ASN A 36 -0.71 -4.45 16.43
N LEU A 37 -1.52 -5.24 15.72
CA LEU A 37 -1.19 -5.69 14.37
C LEU A 37 -1.10 -4.53 13.37
N GLY A 38 -1.93 -3.50 13.50
CA GLY A 38 -1.87 -2.31 12.65
C GLY A 38 -0.57 -1.52 12.83
N THR A 39 -0.14 -1.26 14.06
CA THR A 39 1.13 -0.60 14.34
C THR A 39 2.33 -1.44 13.87
N ILE A 40 2.30 -2.75 14.09
CA ILE A 40 3.35 -3.67 13.60
C ILE A 40 3.41 -3.63 12.08
N ALA A 41 2.27 -3.71 11.39
CA ALA A 41 2.22 -3.63 9.94
C ALA A 41 2.81 -2.31 9.44
N ALA A 42 2.44 -1.18 10.06
CA ALA A 42 2.96 0.14 9.69
C ALA A 42 4.48 0.25 9.85
N VAL A 43 5.04 -0.31 10.93
CA VAL A 43 6.50 -0.38 11.14
C VAL A 43 7.15 -1.27 10.10
N VAL A 44 6.61 -2.47 9.83
CA VAL A 44 7.14 -3.39 8.82
C VAL A 44 7.15 -2.75 7.44
N TYR A 45 6.05 -2.13 7.01
CA TYR A 45 5.96 -1.41 5.74
C TYR A 45 6.97 -0.26 5.67
N SER A 46 7.07 0.55 6.73
CA SER A 46 8.00 1.68 6.79
C SER A 46 9.46 1.22 6.70
N SER A 47 9.85 0.24 7.51
CA SER A 47 11.20 -0.34 7.50
C SER A 47 11.52 -0.98 6.16
N PHE A 48 10.61 -1.76 5.59
CA PHE A 48 10.79 -2.39 4.29
C PHE A 48 11.00 -1.34 3.18
N TYR A 49 10.24 -0.24 3.18
CA TYR A 49 10.38 0.82 2.17
C TYR A 49 11.68 1.61 2.34
N ILE A 50 12.10 1.88 3.57
CA ILE A 50 13.41 2.49 3.83
C ILE A 50 14.55 1.58 3.36
N LEU A 51 14.44 0.27 3.57
CA LEU A 51 15.46 -0.67 3.11
C LEU A 51 15.54 -0.76 1.58
N LEU A 52 14.42 -0.63 0.88
CA LEU A 52 14.38 -0.67 -0.59
C LEU A 52 14.84 0.65 -1.24
N GLU A 53 14.34 1.78 -0.76
CA GLU A 53 14.69 3.11 -1.25
C GLU A 53 14.80 4.07 -0.06
N PRO A 54 15.99 4.28 0.53
CA PRO A 54 16.14 4.99 1.79
C PRO A 54 15.48 6.37 1.85
N VAL A 55 15.63 7.18 0.79
CA VAL A 55 15.06 8.53 0.75
C VAL A 55 13.54 8.47 0.54
N ALA A 56 13.06 7.74 -0.47
CA ALA A 56 11.62 7.65 -0.74
C ALA A 56 10.86 6.97 0.41
N GLY A 57 11.44 5.90 0.96
CA GLY A 57 10.96 5.17 2.12
C GLY A 57 10.91 6.03 3.37
N ALA A 58 11.96 6.81 3.65
CA ALA A 58 11.97 7.73 4.79
C ALA A 58 10.92 8.85 4.65
N LEU A 59 10.61 9.29 3.42
CA LEU A 59 9.57 10.29 3.17
C LEU A 59 8.15 9.74 3.40
N VAL A 60 7.89 8.47 3.06
CA VAL A 60 6.55 7.87 3.22
C VAL A 60 6.32 7.25 4.60
N ALA A 61 7.38 6.85 5.30
CA ALA A 61 7.29 6.23 6.62
C ALA A 61 6.47 7.08 7.64
N PRO A 62 6.67 8.41 7.77
CA PRO A 62 5.83 9.23 8.65
C PRO A 62 4.35 9.17 8.29
N LEU A 63 4.00 9.08 6.99
CA LEU A 63 2.61 8.99 6.53
C LEU A 63 1.98 7.64 6.90
N ILE A 64 2.74 6.54 6.76
CA ILE A 64 2.28 5.20 7.12
C ILE A 64 2.07 5.09 8.63
N ILE A 65 3.03 5.57 9.43
CA ILE A 65 2.93 5.59 10.90
C ILE A 65 1.80 6.52 11.37
N ALA A 66 1.65 7.71 10.77
CA ALA A 66 0.54 8.61 11.06
C ALA A 66 -0.81 7.98 10.68
N GLY A 67 -0.86 7.21 9.59
CA GLY A 67 -2.02 6.41 9.21
C GLY A 67 -2.41 5.39 10.27
N ALA A 68 -1.43 4.64 10.81
CA ALA A 68 -1.67 3.73 11.93
C ALA A 68 -2.16 4.45 13.19
N ALA A 69 -1.54 5.58 13.53
CA ALA A 69 -1.96 6.40 14.66
C ALA A 69 -3.40 6.91 14.48
N CYS A 70 -3.76 7.37 13.28
CA CYS A 70 -5.10 7.81 12.94
C CYS A 70 -6.11 6.66 13.06
N GLY A 71 -5.82 5.48 12.50
CA GLY A 71 -6.70 4.32 12.59
C GLY A 71 -6.97 3.89 14.04
N ASN A 72 -5.92 3.83 14.86
CA ASN A 72 -6.02 3.55 16.29
C ASN A 72 -6.81 4.62 17.05
N HIS A 73 -6.56 5.90 16.76
CA HIS A 73 -7.28 7.01 17.38
C HIS A 73 -8.78 6.95 17.07
N LEU A 74 -9.13 6.71 15.80
CA LEU A 74 -10.52 6.60 15.37
C LEU A 74 -11.22 5.40 16.01
N LEU A 75 -10.54 4.25 16.12
CA LEU A 75 -11.06 3.08 16.83
C LEU A 75 -11.30 3.37 18.32
N ALA A 76 -10.35 4.03 18.99
CA ALA A 76 -10.51 4.41 20.39
C ALA A 76 -11.66 5.42 20.61
N THR A 77 -11.87 6.32 19.65
CA THR A 77 -12.87 7.39 19.76
C THR A 77 -14.29 6.91 19.44
N TYR A 78 -14.45 6.09 18.40
CA TYR A 78 -15.77 5.70 17.88
C TYR A 78 -16.11 4.20 18.10
N GLY A 79 -15.18 3.43 18.66
CA GLY A 79 -15.34 2.00 18.86
C GLY A 79 -15.45 1.22 17.55
N ALA A 80 -16.08 0.05 17.59
CA ALA A 80 -16.19 -0.84 16.43
C ALA A 80 -17.02 -0.26 15.28
N SER A 81 -17.79 0.80 15.49
CA SER A 81 -18.64 1.41 14.46
C SER A 81 -17.84 2.01 13.31
N VAL A 82 -16.61 2.47 13.56
CA VAL A 82 -15.73 2.99 12.50
C VAL A 82 -15.29 1.91 11.51
N ASN A 83 -15.32 0.64 11.92
CA ASN A 83 -14.94 -0.47 11.03
C ASN A 83 -15.87 -0.59 9.83
N TYR A 84 -17.14 -0.18 9.93
CA TYR A 84 -18.04 -0.16 8.77
C TYR A 84 -17.51 0.78 7.68
N TRP A 85 -16.94 1.92 8.06
CA TRP A 85 -16.32 2.86 7.14
C TRP A 85 -15.01 2.32 6.57
N PHE A 86 -14.12 1.80 7.42
CA PHE A 86 -12.86 1.22 6.94
C PHE A 86 -13.10 0.05 6.00
N ALA A 87 -13.98 -0.89 6.35
CA ALA A 87 -14.32 -2.03 5.51
C ALA A 87 -15.04 -1.61 4.23
N GLY A 88 -15.99 -0.66 4.30
CA GLY A 88 -16.69 -0.14 3.13
C GLY A 88 -15.73 0.48 2.12
N VAL A 89 -14.84 1.37 2.58
CA VAL A 89 -13.82 1.99 1.73
C VAL A 89 -12.83 0.95 1.18
N HIS A 90 -12.44 -0.04 1.99
CA HIS A 90 -11.54 -1.13 1.58
C HIS A 90 -12.14 -1.96 0.45
N VAL A 91 -13.39 -2.41 0.61
CA VAL A 91 -14.10 -3.21 -0.40
C VAL A 91 -14.33 -2.40 -1.68
N VAL A 92 -14.79 -1.16 -1.57
CA VAL A 92 -15.01 -0.30 -2.75
C VAL A 92 -13.70 -0.06 -3.51
N SER A 93 -12.59 0.16 -2.81
CA SER A 93 -11.26 0.33 -3.42
C SER A 93 -10.80 -0.95 -4.14
N TRP A 94 -11.07 -2.12 -3.58
CA TRP A 94 -10.81 -3.40 -4.26
C TRP A 94 -11.65 -3.58 -5.51
N LEU A 95 -12.95 -3.34 -5.43
CA LEU A 95 -13.86 -3.44 -6.58
C LEU A 95 -13.43 -2.48 -7.70
N ALA A 96 -13.09 -1.24 -7.36
CA ALA A 96 -12.59 -0.27 -8.32
C ALA A 96 -11.30 -0.75 -9.00
N GLN A 97 -10.37 -1.37 -8.27
CA GLN A 97 -9.16 -1.94 -8.87
C GLN A 97 -9.45 -3.13 -9.78
N PHE A 98 -10.31 -4.06 -9.37
CA PHE A 98 -10.67 -5.19 -10.23
C PHE A 98 -11.39 -4.77 -11.51
N VAL A 99 -12.30 -3.78 -11.41
CA VAL A 99 -12.94 -3.18 -12.58
C VAL A 99 -11.91 -2.46 -13.46
N GLY A 100 -10.99 -1.70 -12.86
CA GLY A 100 -9.86 -1.05 -13.54
C GLY A 100 -9.06 -2.03 -14.40
N HIS A 101 -8.53 -3.08 -13.76
CA HIS A 101 -7.69 -4.07 -14.42
C HIS A 101 -8.48 -4.93 -15.43
N GLY A 102 -9.69 -5.37 -15.09
CA GLY A 102 -10.50 -6.25 -15.92
C GLY A 102 -11.13 -5.54 -17.12
N ALA A 103 -11.81 -4.43 -16.89
CA ALA A 103 -12.59 -3.75 -17.94
C ALA A 103 -11.74 -2.82 -18.81
N PHE A 104 -10.82 -2.05 -18.20
CA PHE A 104 -10.06 -1.02 -18.90
C PHE A 104 -8.69 -1.53 -19.37
N GLU A 105 -7.96 -2.24 -18.51
CA GLU A 105 -6.62 -2.75 -18.87
C GLU A 105 -6.67 -4.12 -19.56
N ARG A 106 -7.80 -4.84 -19.45
CA ARG A 106 -7.99 -6.23 -19.92
C ARG A 106 -6.83 -7.14 -19.51
N ARG A 107 -6.33 -6.94 -18.30
CA ARG A 107 -5.22 -7.66 -17.67
C ARG A 107 -5.69 -8.27 -16.36
N ALA A 108 -5.16 -9.45 -16.05
CA ALA A 108 -5.33 -10.01 -14.72
C ALA A 108 -4.60 -9.12 -13.70
N PRO A 109 -5.16 -8.90 -12.51
CA PRO A 109 -4.46 -8.18 -11.45
C PRO A 109 -3.24 -8.99 -11.00
N ALA A 110 -2.12 -8.30 -10.75
CA ALA A 110 -0.85 -8.90 -10.35
C ALA A 110 -0.91 -9.74 -9.05
N LEU A 111 -2.01 -9.61 -8.29
CA LEU A 111 -2.31 -10.43 -7.11
C LEU A 111 -2.35 -11.93 -7.43
N LEU A 112 -2.77 -12.30 -8.64
CA LEU A 112 -2.86 -13.70 -9.05
C LEU A 112 -1.48 -14.31 -9.35
N ASP A 113 -0.47 -13.46 -9.59
CA ASP A 113 0.88 -13.89 -9.96
C ASP A 113 1.83 -13.89 -8.76
N ASN A 114 1.76 -12.86 -7.90
CA ASN A 114 2.63 -12.74 -6.72
C ASN A 114 2.02 -11.84 -5.63
N LEU A 115 1.49 -12.45 -4.57
CA LEU A 115 0.88 -11.74 -3.44
C LEU A 115 1.86 -10.80 -2.73
N VAL A 116 3.11 -11.22 -2.54
CA VAL A 116 4.13 -10.40 -1.85
C VAL A 116 4.37 -9.11 -2.65
N GLN A 117 4.56 -9.23 -3.96
CA GLN A 117 4.74 -8.07 -4.83
C GLN A 117 3.49 -7.18 -4.85
N ALA A 118 2.31 -7.79 -4.94
CA ALA A 118 1.05 -7.04 -5.01
C ALA A 118 0.72 -6.27 -3.72
N PHE A 119 1.03 -6.81 -2.54
CA PHE A 119 0.72 -6.16 -1.27
C PHE A 119 1.87 -5.32 -0.70
N LEU A 120 3.12 -5.77 -0.79
CA LEU A 120 4.25 -5.03 -0.26
C LEU A 120 4.78 -3.99 -1.25
N LEU A 121 4.97 -4.34 -2.52
CA LEU A 121 5.65 -3.44 -3.46
C LEU A 121 4.71 -2.45 -4.15
N ALA A 122 3.42 -2.77 -4.32
CA ALA A 122 2.49 -1.88 -5.03
C ALA A 122 2.33 -0.49 -4.39
N PRO A 123 2.23 -0.33 -3.06
CA PRO A 123 2.13 1.01 -2.47
C PRO A 123 3.43 1.82 -2.66
N LEU A 124 4.60 1.18 -2.53
CA LEU A 124 5.88 1.83 -2.82
C LEU A 124 5.98 2.27 -4.28
N PHE A 125 5.51 1.44 -5.22
CA PHE A 125 5.48 1.78 -6.64
C PHE A 125 4.64 3.04 -6.90
N VAL A 126 3.43 3.10 -6.36
CA VAL A 126 2.56 4.29 -6.50
C VAL A 126 3.22 5.53 -5.90
N TRP A 127 3.90 5.37 -4.75
CA TRP A 127 4.65 6.45 -4.14
C TRP A 127 5.83 6.92 -5.01
N MET A 128 6.58 5.98 -5.60
CA MET A 128 7.68 6.28 -6.51
C MET A 128 7.20 7.01 -7.77
N GLU A 129 6.06 6.62 -8.36
CA GLU A 129 5.47 7.35 -9.49
C GLU A 129 5.10 8.79 -9.13
N ALA A 130 4.59 9.03 -7.92
CA ALA A 130 4.35 10.39 -7.42
C ALA A 130 5.66 11.18 -7.27
N LEU A 131 6.71 10.58 -6.70
CA LEU A 131 8.02 11.24 -6.59
C LEU A 131 8.67 11.50 -7.95
N PHE A 132 8.54 10.57 -8.90
CA PHE A 132 9.01 10.72 -10.28
C PHE A 132 8.31 11.87 -10.99
N PHE A 133 7.03 12.11 -10.72
CA PHE A 133 6.32 13.28 -11.21
C PHE A 133 6.95 14.60 -10.69
N PHE A 134 7.47 14.61 -9.46
CA PHE A 134 8.23 15.72 -8.90
C PHE A 134 9.72 15.75 -9.28
N GLY A 135 10.16 14.90 -10.21
CA GLY A 135 11.53 14.88 -10.71
C GLY A 135 12.53 14.11 -9.86
N TYR A 136 12.09 13.30 -8.89
CA TYR A 136 12.97 12.44 -8.12
C TYR A 136 13.65 11.38 -9.01
N ARG A 137 14.99 11.22 -8.89
CA ARG A 137 15.80 10.19 -9.57
C ARG A 137 15.45 10.00 -11.08
N PRO A 138 15.70 11.00 -11.94
CA PRO A 138 15.31 10.95 -13.36
C PRO A 138 15.94 9.76 -14.12
N GLU A 139 17.16 9.36 -13.78
CA GLU A 139 17.83 8.18 -14.36
C GLU A 139 17.15 6.86 -13.96
N LEU A 140 16.66 6.77 -12.72
CA LEU A 140 15.88 5.61 -12.28
C LEU A 140 14.54 5.57 -12.99
N LYS A 141 13.87 6.72 -13.11
CA LYS A 141 12.63 6.87 -13.88
C LYS A 141 12.81 6.44 -15.34
N ALA A 142 13.91 6.83 -15.99
CA ALA A 142 14.19 6.46 -17.37
C ALA A 142 14.31 4.94 -17.55
N ARG A 143 15.08 4.27 -16.68
CA ARG A 143 15.22 2.80 -16.68
C ARG A 143 13.90 2.10 -16.36
N TYR A 144 13.15 2.65 -15.42
CA TYR A 144 11.81 2.19 -15.07
C TYR A 144 10.86 2.25 -16.27
N ASP A 145 10.74 3.41 -16.92
CA ASP A 145 9.89 3.62 -18.09
C ASP A 145 10.29 2.68 -19.25
N GLU A 146 11.60 2.47 -19.45
CA GLU A 146 12.10 1.51 -20.45
C GLU A 146 11.66 0.08 -20.16
N ASN A 147 11.78 -0.38 -18.90
CA ASN A 147 11.37 -1.73 -18.50
C ASN A 147 9.85 -1.91 -18.62
N VAL A 148 9.05 -0.91 -18.21
CA VAL A 148 7.58 -0.94 -18.39
C VAL A 148 7.22 -1.06 -19.87
N ARG A 149 7.89 -0.30 -20.76
CA ARG A 149 7.66 -0.40 -22.21
C ARG A 149 7.99 -1.80 -22.76
N LYS A 150 9.10 -2.39 -22.34
CA LYS A 150 9.49 -3.76 -22.72
C LYS A 150 8.43 -4.79 -22.29
N GLU A 151 7.98 -4.72 -21.04
CA GLU A 151 6.96 -5.64 -20.52
C GLU A 151 5.59 -5.47 -21.20
N VAL A 152 5.17 -4.23 -21.46
CA VAL A 152 3.93 -3.96 -22.20
C VAL A 152 4.02 -4.49 -23.64
N ALA A 153 5.14 -4.29 -24.32
CA ALA A 153 5.36 -4.81 -25.67
C ALA A 153 5.36 -6.35 -25.70
N ALA A 154 6.05 -6.99 -24.75
CA ALA A 154 6.08 -8.44 -24.61
C ALA A 154 4.68 -9.03 -24.39
N PHE A 155 3.88 -8.40 -23.52
CA PHE A 155 2.50 -8.81 -23.28
C PHE A 155 1.61 -8.67 -24.52
N LYS A 156 1.70 -7.55 -25.24
CA LYS A 156 0.96 -7.35 -26.50
C LYS A 156 1.33 -8.39 -27.56
N SER A 157 2.62 -8.71 -27.70
CA SER A 157 3.12 -9.74 -28.62
C SER A 157 2.60 -11.14 -28.26
N LYS A 158 2.64 -11.52 -26.98
CA LYS A 158 2.08 -12.80 -26.51
C LYS A 158 0.58 -12.91 -26.80
N LYS A 159 -0.19 -11.84 -26.57
CA LYS A 159 -1.63 -11.80 -26.86
C LYS A 159 -1.94 -11.90 -28.35
N GLY A 160 -1.16 -11.24 -29.20
CA GLY A 160 -1.29 -11.33 -30.66
C GLY A 160 -0.97 -12.72 -31.22
N LYS A 161 -0.05 -13.46 -30.58
CA LYS A 161 0.24 -14.85 -30.93
C LYS A 161 -0.81 -15.84 -30.43
N ALA A 162 -1.43 -15.59 -29.28
CA ALA A 162 -2.50 -16.43 -28.73
C ALA A 162 -3.87 -16.23 -29.41
N ALA A 163 -4.04 -15.14 -30.15
CA ALA A 163 -5.25 -14.82 -30.90
C ALA A 163 -5.17 -15.20 -32.41
N LYS A 164 -4.05 -15.82 -32.82
CA LYS A 164 -3.83 -16.39 -34.16
C LYS A 164 -3.87 -17.91 -34.07
#